data_AF-A0A844X6M9-F1
#
_entry.id   AF-A0A844X6M9-F1
#
_cell.length_a   1.000
_cell.length_b   1.000
_cell.length_c   1.000
_cell.angle_alpha   90.00
_cell.angle_beta   90.00
_cell.angle_gamma   90.00
#
_symmetry.space_group_name_H-M   'P 1'
#
loop_
_entity.id
_entity.type
_entity.pdbx_description
1 polymer ?
#
loop_
_entity_poly.entity_id
_entity_poly.type
_entity_poly.pdbx_seq_one_letter_code
_entity_poly.pdbx_strand_id
1 'polypeptide(L)'
;MKVELTTNKLDEIEYFLSITLVGVIEAMLNKNISIDEAEKIFFSPGIASNLEKVGIDYSVIQSIWLGTELEDIYSLTVIVFTQSDI
;
A
#
# COMPACT_ATOMS: atom_id res chain seq x y z
N MET A 1 -11.83 -18.98 -2.40
CA MET A 1 -11.73 -18.69 -3.85
C MET A 1 -10.25 -18.71 -4.20
N LYS A 2 -9.82 -19.47 -5.20
CA LYS A 2 -8.41 -19.50 -5.64
C LYS A 2 -8.34 -18.73 -6.95
N VAL A 3 -7.60 -17.63 -6.96
CA VAL A 3 -7.33 -16.84 -8.15
C VAL A 3 -5.83 -16.98 -8.44
N GLU A 4 -5.48 -17.46 -9.62
CA GLU A 4 -4.10 -17.54 -10.10
C GLU A 4 -3.98 -16.60 -11.30
N LEU A 5 -3.11 -15.59 -11.16
CA LEU A 5 -2.73 -14.68 -12.23
C LEU A 5 -1.26 -14.94 -12.54
N THR A 6 -0.96 -15.34 -13.77
CA THR A 6 0.41 -15.62 -14.23
C THR A 6 0.69 -14.78 -15.46
N THR A 7 1.70 -13.93 -15.36
CA THR A 7 2.28 -13.20 -16.47
C THR A 7 3.78 -13.06 -16.25
N ASN A 8 4.53 -13.06 -17.35
CA ASN A 8 5.98 -12.87 -17.34
C ASN A 8 6.35 -11.49 -17.92
N LYS A 9 5.36 -10.66 -18.22
CA LYS A 9 5.57 -9.32 -18.77
C LYS A 9 5.53 -8.31 -17.65
N LEU A 10 6.64 -7.61 -17.47
CA LEU A 10 6.83 -6.64 -16.39
C LEU A 10 5.77 -5.54 -16.45
N ASP A 11 5.52 -4.95 -17.62
CA ASP A 11 4.55 -3.87 -17.82
C ASP A 11 3.12 -4.25 -17.38
N GLU A 12 2.71 -5.51 -17.58
CA GLU A 12 1.39 -5.99 -17.14
C GLU A 12 1.32 -6.11 -15.61
N ILE A 13 2.42 -6.51 -14.98
CA ILE A 13 2.55 -6.56 -13.52
C ILE A 13 2.51 -5.15 -12.95
N GLU A 14 3.26 -4.21 -13.52
CA GLU A 14 3.29 -2.81 -13.10
C GLU A 14 1.92 -2.15 -13.21
N TYR A 15 1.22 -2.39 -14.32
CA TYR A 15 -0.13 -1.89 -14.52
C TYR A 15 -1.10 -2.45 -13.47
N PHE A 16 -1.03 -3.76 -13.20
CA PHE A 16 -1.86 -4.39 -12.18
C PHE A 16 -1.58 -3.86 -10.77
N LEU A 17 -0.29 -3.70 -10.42
CA LEU A 17 0.13 -3.13 -9.14
C LEU A 17 -0.36 -1.69 -9.00
N SER A 18 -0.29 -0.89 -10.06
CA SER A 18 -0.74 0.50 -10.07
C SER A 18 -2.25 0.61 -9.86
N ILE A 19 -3.04 -0.24 -10.53
CA ILE A 19 -4.50 -0.30 -10.30
C ILE A 19 -4.79 -0.73 -8.86
N THR A 20 -4.06 -1.73 -8.36
CA THR A 20 -4.24 -2.23 -7.00
C THR A 20 -3.93 -1.15 -5.98
N LEU A 21 -2.83 -0.40 -6.17
CA LEU A 21 -2.45 0.73 -5.34
C LEU A 21 -3.57 1.77 -5.26
N VAL A 22 -4.11 2.18 -6.42
CA VAL A 22 -5.22 3.15 -6.47
C VAL A 22 -6.46 2.60 -5.77
N GLY A 23 -6.80 1.34 -5.99
CA GLY A 23 -7.97 0.70 -5.37
C GLY A 23 -7.87 0.59 -3.85
N VAL A 24 -6.67 0.25 -3.34
CA VAL A 24 -6.41 0.20 -1.89
C VAL A 24 -6.53 1.59 -1.28
N ILE A 25 -5.90 2.61 -1.89
CA ILE A 25 -5.99 3.99 -1.41
C ILE A 25 -7.44 4.49 -1.40
N GLU A 26 -8.18 4.26 -2.48
CA GLU A 26 -9.58 4.69 -2.57
C GLU A 26 -10.45 3.98 -1.52
N ALA A 27 -10.22 2.69 -1.27
CA ALA A 27 -10.92 1.96 -0.22
C ALA A 27 -10.59 2.49 1.18
N MET A 28 -9.34 2.86 1.45
CA MET A 28 -8.93 3.48 2.70
C MET A 28 -9.59 4.86 2.90
N LEU A 29 -9.56 5.72 1.87
CA LEU A 29 -10.14 7.07 1.92
C LEU A 29 -11.64 7.03 2.20
N ASN A 30 -12.34 6.05 1.61
CA ASN A 30 -13.77 5.83 1.85
C ASN A 30 -14.07 5.05 3.14
N LYS A 31 -13.06 4.72 3.96
CA LYS A 31 -13.18 3.94 5.20
C LYS A 31 -13.79 2.54 5.00
N ASN A 32 -13.64 1.98 3.80
CA ASN A 32 -14.07 0.61 3.49
C ASN A 32 -13.09 -0.43 4.03
N ILE A 33 -11.82 -0.04 4.20
CA ILE A 33 -10.77 -0.81 4.87
C ILE A 33 -10.00 0.08 5.83
N SER A 34 -9.43 -0.49 6.89
CA SER A 34 -8.51 0.20 7.81
C SER A 34 -7.10 0.30 7.23
N ILE A 35 -6.24 1.10 7.87
CA ILE A 35 -4.80 1.18 7.54
C ILE A 35 -4.14 -0.19 7.74
N ASP A 36 -4.37 -0.84 8.88
CA ASP A 36 -3.86 -2.19 9.16
C ASP A 36 -4.29 -3.23 8.09
N GLU A 37 -5.50 -3.10 7.56
CA GLU A 37 -5.99 -3.98 6.49
C GLU A 37 -5.25 -3.69 5.18
N ALA A 38 -5.05 -2.42 4.84
CA ALA A 38 -4.28 -2.02 3.66
C ALA A 38 -2.82 -2.50 3.70
N GLU A 39 -2.18 -2.50 4.87
CA GLU A 39 -0.83 -3.05 5.08
C GLU A 39 -0.78 -4.57 4.87
N LYS A 40 -1.77 -5.29 5.41
CA LYS A 40 -1.88 -6.74 5.21
C LYS A 40 -2.17 -7.11 3.76
N ILE A 41 -2.86 -6.24 3.02
CA ILE A 41 -3.23 -6.47 1.62
C ILE A 41 -2.09 -6.11 0.66
N PHE A 42 -1.45 -4.95 0.86
CA PHE A 42 -0.58 -4.36 -0.15
C PHE A 42 0.65 -3.64 0.40
N PHE A 43 0.50 -2.84 1.47
CA PHE A 43 1.62 -2.09 2.04
C PHE A 43 2.43 -2.93 3.01
N SER A 44 3.27 -3.82 2.46
CA SER A 44 4.19 -4.61 3.28
C SER A 44 5.63 -4.53 2.77
N PRO A 45 6.62 -4.51 3.69
CA PRO A 45 8.05 -4.58 3.31
C PRO A 45 8.38 -5.80 2.45
N GLY A 46 7.72 -6.93 2.74
CA GLY A 46 7.92 -8.17 1.99
C GLY A 46 7.46 -8.06 0.54
N ILE A 47 6.34 -7.38 0.27
CA ILE A 47 5.88 -7.10 -1.10
C ILE A 47 6.89 -6.18 -1.80
N ALA A 48 7.25 -5.06 -1.18
CA ALA A 48 8.18 -4.09 -1.76
C ALA A 48 9.53 -4.74 -2.13
N SER A 49 10.16 -5.44 -1.19
CA SER A 49 11.44 -6.14 -1.41
C SER A 49 11.36 -7.26 -2.46
N ASN A 50 10.20 -7.89 -2.65
CA ASN A 50 10.04 -8.89 -3.71
C ASN A 50 9.93 -8.22 -5.09
N LEU A 51 9.22 -7.10 -5.20
CA LEU A 51 9.07 -6.35 -6.45
C LEU A 51 10.39 -5.72 -6.92
N GLU A 52 11.24 -5.29 -5.98
CA GLU A 52 12.61 -4.82 -6.27
C GLU A 52 13.44 -5.88 -7.00
N LYS A 53 13.32 -7.15 -6.60
CA LYS A 53 14.07 -8.26 -7.23
C LYS A 53 13.56 -8.61 -8.62
N VAL A 54 12.30 -8.27 -8.91
CA VAL A 54 11.65 -8.54 -10.20
C VAL A 54 11.94 -7.41 -11.21
N GLY A 55 12.46 -6.28 -10.74
CA GLY A 55 12.83 -5.14 -11.59
C GLY A 55 11.68 -4.19 -11.90
N ILE A 56 10.61 -4.22 -11.08
CA ILE A 56 9.46 -3.31 -11.18
C ILE A 56 9.90 -1.85 -11.02
N ASP A 57 9.19 -0.95 -11.69
CA ASP A 57 9.44 0.48 -11.61
C ASP A 57 9.53 0.98 -10.15
N TYR A 58 10.58 1.78 -9.92
CA TYR A 58 10.93 2.27 -8.60
C TYR A 58 9.85 3.14 -7.97
N SER A 59 9.06 3.87 -8.77
CA SER A 59 7.99 4.73 -8.23
C SER A 59 6.84 3.94 -7.62
N VAL A 60 6.52 2.77 -8.19
CA VAL A 60 5.52 1.84 -7.65
C VAL A 60 6.01 1.26 -6.33
N ILE A 61 7.26 0.80 -6.30
CA ILE A 61 7.90 0.23 -5.11
C ILE A 61 7.97 1.27 -3.99
N GLN A 62 8.38 2.51 -4.30
CA GLN A 62 8.41 3.61 -3.35
C GLN A 62 7.03 3.91 -2.76
N SER A 63 5.98 3.87 -3.59
CA SER A 63 4.62 4.08 -3.10
C SER A 63 4.20 3.00 -2.09
N ILE A 64 4.64 1.76 -2.30
CA ILE A 64 4.40 0.65 -1.37
C ILE A 64 5.16 0.88 -0.07
N TRP A 65 6.44 1.27 -0.13
CA TRP A 65 7.23 1.62 1.05
C TRP A 65 6.63 2.79 1.84
N LEU A 66 6.19 3.86 1.18
CA LEU A 66 5.53 4.96 1.89
C LEU A 66 4.24 4.53 2.56
N GLY A 67 3.53 3.57 1.97
CA GLY A 67 2.33 2.99 2.54
C GLY A 67 2.56 2.23 3.85
N THR A 68 3.76 1.68 4.09
CA THR A 68 4.05 0.91 5.33
C THR A 68 4.19 1.81 6.55
N GLU A 69 4.31 3.12 6.36
CA GLU A 69 4.50 4.10 7.44
C GLU A 69 3.19 4.85 7.77
N LEU A 70 2.08 4.51 7.12
CA LEU A 70 0.83 5.25 7.24
C LEU A 70 0.22 5.18 8.64
N GLU A 71 0.33 4.03 9.32
CA GLU A 71 -0.13 3.88 10.72
C GLU A 71 0.56 4.89 11.63
N ASP A 72 1.88 5.00 11.53
CA ASP A 72 2.68 5.90 12.35
C ASP A 72 2.30 7.36 12.13
N ILE A 73 2.16 7.78 10.87
CA ILE A 73 1.75 9.15 10.53
C ILE A 73 0.34 9.45 11.04
N TYR A 74 -0.58 8.48 10.91
CA TYR A 74 -1.95 8.63 11.39
C TYR A 74 -1.98 8.76 12.91
N SER A 75 -1.20 7.96 13.63
CA SER A 75 -1.13 8.00 15.10
C SER A 75 -0.65 9.36 15.61
N LEU A 76 0.38 9.95 14.98
CA LEU A 76 0.90 11.28 15.31
C LEU A 76 -0.15 12.37 15.11
N THR A 77 -0.91 12.28 14.01
CA THR A 77 -1.97 13.23 13.71
C THR A 77 -3.04 13.20 14.80
N VAL A 78 -3.50 12.02 15.22
CA VAL A 78 -4.52 11.86 16.27
C VAL A 78 -4.02 12.36 17.63
N ILE A 79 -2.76 12.13 17.99
CA ILE A 79 -2.19 12.56 19.28
C ILE A 79 -2.13 14.09 19.36
N VAL A 80 -1.75 14.78 18.29
CA VAL A 80 -1.62 16.24 18.28
C VAL A 80 -2.97 16.95 18.43
N PHE A 81 -4.03 16.43 17.80
CA PHE A 81 -5.36 17.04 17.90
C PHE A 81 -6.05 16.75 19.24
N THR A 82 -5.76 15.64 19.90
CA THR A 82 -6.33 15.33 21.23
C THR A 82 -5.65 16.08 22.38
N GLN A 83 -4.42 16.56 22.21
CA GLN A 83 -3.72 17.40 23.20
C GLN A 83 -4.10 18.88 23.14
N SER A 84 -4.82 19.32 22.11
CA SER A 84 -5.19 20.74 21.93
C SER A 84 -6.49 21.14 22.63
N ASP A 85 -7.20 20.19 23.24
CA ASP A 85 -8.51 20.37 23.89
C ASP A 85 -8.49 20.12 25.42
N ILE A 86 -7.33 20.24 26.09
CA ILE A 86 -7.21 20.20 27.57
C ILE A 86 -6.51 21.45 28.11
#